data_AF-A0A1F6QMJ2-F1
#
_entry.id   AF-A0A1F6QMJ2-F1
#
_cell.length_a   1.000
_cell.length_b   1.000
_cell.length_c   1.000
_cell.angle_alpha   90.00
_cell.angle_beta   90.00
_cell.angle_gamma   90.00
#
_symmetry.space_group_name_H-M   'P 1'
#
loop_
_entity.id
_entity.type
_entity.pdbx_description
1 polymer ?
#
loop_
_entity_poly.entity_id
_entity_poly.type
_entity_poly.pdbx_seq_one_letter_code
_entity_poly.pdbx_strand_id
1 'polypeptide(L)'
;MLKKVTISLCLVVVIIMSLIACIEIQKPTVKYERVEVTDMNFEKLKINFIYSIANPNPIGIENAFYNYKLEINNQDFVESLDTQFSLSAGNTSTIMLPIEIKYENVFATGTSFINSLANGTASVPYKISGQFKLNFIAFPFTIPFTAEGSIPLPKLPGISLDSVKMGSIGMTDVQLNINMKVSNENEFPIPINELIYKFKIGNMIVASGTTASKEEISGKGQKSIFMALHINPMSLGQSIISGIQSGLFDYNMVGGMNTGELQVPFDLSGKSVK
;
A
#
# COMPACT_ATOMS: atom_id res chain seq x y z
N MET A 1 41.40 -44.02 57.70
CA MET A 1 41.24 -43.59 56.29
C MET A 1 39.78 -43.30 55.90
N LEU A 2 38.77 -43.99 56.44
CA LEU A 2 37.35 -43.73 56.12
C LEU A 2 36.85 -42.30 56.40
N LYS A 3 37.21 -41.66 57.53
CA LYS A 3 36.72 -40.31 57.90
C LYS A 3 37.14 -39.18 56.95
N LYS A 4 38.28 -39.30 56.26
CA LYS A 4 38.76 -38.27 55.30
C LYS A 4 38.00 -38.34 53.97
N VAL A 5 37.54 -39.53 53.58
CA VAL A 5 36.78 -39.76 52.33
C VAL A 5 35.35 -39.23 52.48
N THR A 6 34.72 -39.38 53.65
CA THR A 6 33.36 -38.88 53.90
C THR A 6 33.30 -37.35 53.94
N ILE A 7 34.33 -36.68 54.50
CA ILE A 7 34.43 -35.22 54.52
C ILE A 7 34.67 -34.66 53.10
N SER A 8 35.49 -35.33 52.30
CA SER A 8 35.73 -34.94 50.91
C SER A 8 34.49 -35.10 50.02
N LEU A 9 33.66 -36.12 50.27
CA LEU A 9 32.42 -36.35 49.53
C LEU A 9 31.34 -35.32 49.90
N CYS A 10 31.19 -34.98 51.18
CA CYS A 10 30.30 -33.91 51.62
C CYS A 10 30.71 -32.53 51.08
N LEU A 11 32.01 -32.23 51.01
CA LEU A 11 32.49 -30.94 50.50
C LEU A 11 32.19 -30.78 48.99
N VAL A 12 32.33 -31.86 48.21
CA VAL A 12 32.00 -31.86 46.77
C VAL A 12 30.48 -31.72 46.55
N VAL A 13 29.65 -32.35 47.38
CA VAL A 13 28.18 -32.20 47.30
C VAL A 13 27.72 -30.79 47.69
N VAL A 14 28.35 -30.16 48.70
CA VAL A 14 28.05 -28.77 49.09
C VAL A 14 28.51 -27.78 48.03
N ILE A 15 29.65 -28.02 47.37
CA ILE A 15 30.12 -27.20 46.24
C ILE A 15 29.18 -27.33 45.04
N ILE A 16 28.74 -28.55 44.69
CA ILE A 16 27.76 -28.79 43.61
C ILE A 16 26.40 -28.15 43.92
N MET A 17 25.93 -28.19 45.18
CA MET A 17 24.70 -27.49 45.59
C MET A 17 24.84 -25.96 45.61
N SER A 18 26.04 -25.43 45.89
CA SER A 18 26.30 -23.97 45.84
C SER A 18 26.47 -23.41 44.42
N LEU A 19 26.67 -24.28 43.42
CA LEU A 19 26.78 -23.94 42.00
C LEU A 19 25.42 -23.90 41.28
N ILE A 20 24.34 -24.30 41.95
CA ILE A 20 22.99 -23.97 41.50
C ILE A 20 22.75 -22.52 41.94
N ALA A 21 23.36 -21.57 41.23
CA ALA A 21 22.89 -20.21 41.23
C ALA A 21 21.38 -20.28 40.98
N CYS A 22 20.57 -19.83 41.93
CA CYS A 22 19.14 -19.72 41.74
C CYS A 22 18.95 -18.75 40.58
N ILE A 23 18.68 -19.27 39.38
CA ILE A 23 18.38 -18.43 38.21
C ILE A 23 17.06 -17.76 38.53
N GLU A 24 17.12 -16.49 38.92
CA GLU A 24 15.94 -15.66 39.05
C GLU A 24 15.39 -15.41 37.64
N ILE A 25 14.30 -16.08 37.32
CA ILE A 25 13.66 -15.97 36.01
C ILE A 25 13.05 -14.58 35.91
N GLN A 26 13.51 -13.83 34.91
CA GLN A 26 13.07 -12.47 34.66
C GLN A 26 12.08 -12.45 33.49
N LYS A 27 11.02 -11.65 33.63
CA LYS A 27 10.02 -11.47 32.58
C LYS A 27 10.66 -10.81 31.34
N PRO A 28 10.55 -11.38 30.14
CA PRO A 28 10.97 -10.71 28.91
C PRO A 28 10.23 -9.39 28.70
N THR A 29 10.86 -8.45 27.99
CA THR A 29 10.23 -7.16 27.67
C THR A 29 9.93 -7.06 26.18
N VAL A 30 8.77 -6.48 25.85
CA VAL A 30 8.32 -6.28 24.46
C VAL A 30 8.23 -4.79 24.22
N LYS A 31 8.78 -4.33 23.09
CA LYS A 31 8.68 -2.94 22.64
C LYS A 31 8.24 -2.90 21.18
N TYR A 32 7.23 -2.08 20.91
CA TYR A 32 6.87 -1.72 19.54
C TYR A 32 7.93 -0.78 18.97
N GLU A 33 8.46 -1.09 17.80
CA GLU A 33 9.48 -0.28 17.14
C GLU A 33 8.87 0.62 16.06
N ARG A 34 8.24 0.00 15.06
CA ARG A 34 7.68 0.70 13.90
C ARG A 34 6.73 -0.19 13.09
N VAL A 35 6.01 0.45 12.16
CA VAL A 35 5.36 -0.21 11.04
C VAL A 35 6.20 0.04 9.78
N GLU A 36 6.35 -0.97 8.94
CA GLU A 36 7.13 -0.90 7.71
C GLU A 36 6.26 -1.34 6.52
N VAL A 37 6.15 -0.49 5.50
CA VAL A 37 5.48 -0.84 4.24
C VAL A 37 6.46 -1.65 3.39
N THR A 38 6.05 -2.86 3.04
CA THR A 38 6.86 -3.80 2.24
C THR A 38 6.43 -3.86 0.78
N ASP A 39 5.15 -3.61 0.50
CA ASP A 39 4.56 -3.63 -0.83
C ASP A 39 3.28 -2.79 -0.83
N MET A 40 2.99 -2.10 -1.93
CA MET A 40 1.78 -1.30 -2.11
C MET A 40 1.43 -1.22 -3.59
N ASN A 41 0.15 -1.37 -3.91
CA ASN A 41 -0.44 -1.04 -5.22
C ASN A 41 -1.83 -0.39 -4.99
N PHE A 42 -2.72 -0.46 -5.97
CA PHE A 42 -4.10 0.01 -5.83
C PHE A 42 -5.09 -1.06 -5.34
N GLU A 43 -4.69 -2.33 -5.29
CA GLU A 43 -5.49 -3.43 -4.71
C GLU A 43 -5.25 -3.58 -3.21
N LYS A 44 -3.99 -3.49 -2.78
CA LYS A 44 -3.54 -3.89 -1.45
C LYS A 44 -2.28 -3.18 -0.94
N LEU A 45 -2.08 -3.35 0.36
CA LEU A 45 -0.93 -2.90 1.13
C LEU A 45 -0.38 -4.10 1.93
N LYS A 46 0.93 -4.34 1.88
CA LYS A 46 1.61 -5.29 2.77
C LYS A 46 2.50 -4.54 3.75
N ILE A 47 2.32 -4.80 5.03
CA ILE A 47 3.06 -4.16 6.12
C ILE A 47 3.61 -5.18 7.10
N ASN A 48 4.71 -4.81 7.74
CA ASN A 48 5.26 -5.50 8.89
C ASN A 48 5.15 -4.61 10.14
N PHE A 49 4.49 -5.11 11.19
CA PHE A 49 4.62 -4.53 12.52
C PHE A 49 5.84 -5.13 13.21
N ILE A 50 6.78 -4.26 13.57
CA ILE A 50 8.09 -4.69 14.08
C ILE A 50 8.14 -4.47 15.58
N TYR A 51 8.43 -5.54 16.30
CA TYR A 51 8.61 -5.55 17.75
C TYR A 51 10.02 -6.02 18.08
N SER A 52 10.61 -5.44 19.13
CA SER A 52 11.79 -5.99 19.78
C SER A 52 11.37 -6.70 21.06
N ILE A 53 11.88 -7.92 21.26
CA ILE A 53 11.63 -8.70 22.47
C ILE A 53 12.97 -9.03 23.11
N ALA A 54 13.24 -8.46 24.28
CA ALA A 54 14.45 -8.75 25.04
C ALA A 54 14.18 -9.91 26.02
N ASN A 55 14.91 -11.00 25.86
CA ASN A 55 14.91 -12.12 26.80
C ASN A 55 16.14 -12.02 27.71
N PRO A 56 15.99 -11.52 28.96
CA PRO A 56 17.11 -11.39 29.89
C PRO A 56 17.59 -12.73 30.44
N ASN A 57 16.84 -13.82 30.23
CA ASN A 57 17.15 -15.12 30.80
C ASN A 57 18.29 -15.81 30.03
N PRO A 58 19.17 -16.56 30.71
CA PRO A 58 20.26 -17.31 30.06
C PRO A 58 19.78 -18.54 29.27
N ILE A 59 18.45 -18.73 29.16
CA ILE A 59 17.80 -19.84 28.46
C ILE A 59 16.85 -19.25 27.41
N GLY A 60 16.82 -19.85 26.22
CA GLY A 60 15.92 -19.47 25.13
C GLY A 60 14.47 -19.93 25.34
N ILE A 61 13.55 -19.40 24.55
CA ILE A 61 12.13 -19.78 24.55
C ILE A 61 11.79 -20.30 23.15
N GLU A 62 11.59 -21.61 23.00
CA GLU A 62 11.23 -22.23 21.70
C GLU A 62 9.72 -22.27 21.43
N ASN A 63 8.92 -22.14 22.48
CA ASN A 63 7.45 -22.22 22.44
C ASN A 63 6.84 -20.84 22.73
N ALA A 64 7.22 -19.84 21.93
CA ALA A 64 6.60 -18.52 21.99
C ALA A 64 5.52 -18.39 20.92
N PHE A 65 4.43 -17.71 21.25
CA PHE A 65 3.32 -17.46 20.35
C PHE A 65 2.91 -16.00 20.41
N TYR A 66 2.30 -15.49 19.36
CA TYR A 66 1.59 -14.22 19.42
C TYR A 66 0.22 -14.34 18.79
N ASN A 67 -0.70 -13.53 19.30
CA ASN A 67 -1.95 -13.20 18.64
C ASN A 67 -2.06 -11.68 18.50
N TYR A 68 -2.86 -11.24 17.55
CA TYR A 68 -3.18 -9.84 17.39
C TYR A 68 -4.57 -9.66 16.81
N LYS A 69 -5.12 -8.48 17.09
CA LYS A 69 -6.27 -7.87 16.45
C LYS A 69 -5.81 -6.55 15.85
N LEU A 70 -6.04 -6.38 14.55
CA LEU A 70 -5.83 -5.14 13.82
C LEU A 70 -7.18 -4.46 13.60
N GLU A 71 -7.25 -3.19 13.94
CA GLU A 71 -8.36 -2.29 13.66
C GLU A 71 -7.89 -1.20 12.68
N ILE A 72 -8.71 -0.89 11.68
CA ILE A 72 -8.48 0.19 10.72
C ILE A 72 -9.72 1.07 10.72
N ASN A 73 -9.56 2.40 10.82
CA ASN A 73 -10.70 3.33 10.97
C ASN A 73 -11.64 2.94 12.12
N ASN A 74 -11.10 2.41 13.23
CA ASN A 74 -11.86 1.91 14.38
C ASN A 74 -12.83 0.76 14.05
N GLN A 75 -12.57 0.01 12.98
CA GLN A 75 -13.28 -1.22 12.62
C GLN A 75 -12.33 -2.41 12.70
N ASP A 76 -12.83 -3.51 13.28
CA ASP A 76 -12.14 -4.78 13.36
C ASP A 76 -11.80 -5.29 11.95
N PHE A 77 -10.53 -5.53 11.67
CA PHE A 77 -10.03 -5.85 10.33
C PHE A 77 -9.51 -7.28 10.23
N VAL A 78 -8.50 -7.63 11.02
CA VAL A 78 -7.85 -8.95 11.00
C VAL A 78 -7.58 -9.42 12.42
N GLU A 79 -7.77 -10.72 12.65
CA GLU A 79 -7.33 -11.41 13.85
C GLU A 79 -6.44 -12.60 13.46
N SER A 80 -5.31 -12.77 14.13
CA SER A 80 -4.44 -13.94 13.93
C SER A 80 -4.59 -14.94 15.06
N LEU A 81 -4.57 -16.23 14.71
CA LEU A 81 -4.43 -17.31 15.69
C LEU A 81 -2.94 -17.61 15.95
N ASP A 82 -2.66 -17.98 17.20
CA ASP A 82 -1.34 -18.16 17.83
C ASP A 82 -0.22 -18.60 16.87
N THR A 83 0.56 -17.64 16.36
CA THR A 83 1.69 -17.91 15.46
C THR A 83 2.95 -18.16 16.28
N GLN A 84 3.63 -19.28 16.01
CA GLN A 84 4.80 -19.71 16.77
C GLN A 84 6.11 -19.02 16.33
N PHE A 85 6.97 -18.71 17.28
CA PHE A 85 8.35 -18.25 17.08
C PHE A 85 9.25 -18.68 18.24
N SER A 86 10.55 -18.38 18.15
CA SER A 86 11.50 -18.60 19.23
C SER A 86 12.30 -17.35 19.61
N LEU A 87 12.80 -17.32 20.85
CA LEU A 87 13.64 -16.26 21.40
C LEU A 87 14.96 -16.84 21.88
N SER A 88 16.06 -16.22 21.46
CA SER A 88 17.40 -16.61 21.94
C SER A 88 17.60 -16.23 23.41
N ALA A 89 18.51 -16.94 24.08
CA ALA A 89 18.95 -16.62 25.44
C ALA A 89 19.70 -15.28 25.51
N GLY A 90 19.46 -14.50 26.55
CA GLY A 90 20.23 -13.29 26.90
C GLY A 90 20.27 -12.20 25.83
N ASN A 91 19.32 -12.21 24.88
CA ASN A 91 19.39 -11.41 23.66
C ASN A 91 18.06 -10.73 23.33
N THR A 92 18.14 -9.71 22.49
CA THR A 92 16.97 -9.06 21.88
C THR A 92 16.70 -9.66 20.51
N SER A 93 15.49 -10.17 20.32
CA SER A 93 15.02 -10.68 19.03
C SER A 93 14.09 -9.67 18.36
N THR A 94 14.17 -9.55 17.03
CA THR A 94 13.23 -8.74 16.24
C THR A 94 12.13 -9.66 15.69
N ILE A 95 10.89 -9.39 16.08
CA ILE A 95 9.71 -10.12 15.62
C ILE A 95 8.93 -9.26 14.64
N MET A 96 8.54 -9.84 13.51
CA MET A 96 7.75 -9.18 12.47
C MET A 96 6.38 -9.83 12.39
N LEU A 97 5.34 -9.02 12.43
CA LEU A 97 3.96 -9.44 12.19
C LEU A 97 3.58 -8.98 10.78
N PRO A 98 3.69 -9.85 9.75
CA PRO A 98 3.32 -9.51 8.38
C PRO A 98 1.80 -9.51 8.22
N ILE A 99 1.27 -8.44 7.65
CA ILE A 99 -0.17 -8.27 7.38
C ILE A 99 -0.36 -7.77 5.95
N GLU A 100 -1.23 -8.44 5.20
CA GLU A 100 -1.74 -7.99 3.91
C GLU A 100 -3.14 -7.38 4.11
N ILE A 101 -3.32 -6.14 3.67
CA ILE A 101 -4.56 -5.37 3.77
C ILE A 101 -5.03 -5.11 2.34
N LYS A 102 -6.19 -5.64 1.97
CA LYS A 102 -6.87 -5.25 0.73
C LYS A 102 -7.72 -4.01 0.96
N TYR A 103 -7.65 -3.02 0.07
CA TYR A 103 -8.41 -1.77 0.25
C TYR A 103 -9.93 -1.98 0.20
N GLU A 104 -10.40 -2.99 -0.53
CA GLU A 104 -11.81 -3.38 -0.55
C GLU A 104 -12.37 -3.70 0.84
N ASN A 105 -11.54 -4.28 1.73
CA ASN A 105 -11.94 -4.61 3.10
C ASN A 105 -11.99 -3.36 4.02
N VAL A 106 -11.33 -2.27 3.62
CA VAL A 106 -11.30 -1.01 4.39
C VAL A 106 -12.37 -0.03 3.91
N PHE A 107 -12.59 0.03 2.59
CA PHE A 107 -13.49 1.00 1.96
C PHE A 107 -14.82 0.39 1.49
N ALA A 108 -15.01 -0.93 1.60
CA ALA A 108 -16.16 -1.71 1.12
C ALA A 108 -16.36 -1.77 -0.41
N THR A 109 -16.02 -0.72 -1.16
CA THR A 109 -16.14 -0.67 -2.63
C THR A 109 -14.95 0.05 -3.27
N GLY A 110 -14.69 -0.22 -4.56
CA GLY A 110 -13.70 0.54 -5.33
C GLY A 110 -14.04 2.03 -5.45
N THR A 111 -15.33 2.38 -5.55
CA THR A 111 -15.79 3.77 -5.69
C THR A 111 -15.51 4.60 -4.43
N SER A 112 -15.83 4.07 -3.25
CA SER A 112 -15.52 4.74 -1.98
C SER A 112 -14.02 4.90 -1.79
N PHE A 113 -13.22 3.89 -2.17
CA PHE A 113 -11.77 4.01 -2.15
C PHE A 113 -11.27 5.14 -3.05
N ILE A 114 -11.66 5.14 -4.33
CA ILE A 114 -11.30 6.20 -5.29
C ILE A 114 -11.73 7.57 -4.77
N ASN A 115 -12.96 7.70 -4.25
CA ASN A 115 -13.45 8.96 -3.70
C ASN A 115 -12.61 9.43 -2.50
N SER A 116 -12.20 8.53 -1.61
CA SER A 116 -11.30 8.87 -0.50
C SER A 116 -9.96 9.40 -1.01
N LEU A 117 -9.38 8.77 -2.03
CA LEU A 117 -8.13 9.23 -2.64
C LEU A 117 -8.28 10.58 -3.36
N ALA A 118 -9.35 10.73 -4.15
CA ALA A 118 -9.66 11.96 -4.88
C ALA A 118 -9.92 13.15 -3.94
N ASN A 119 -10.47 12.89 -2.75
CA ASN A 119 -10.66 13.88 -1.69
C ASN A 119 -9.38 14.15 -0.87
N GLY A 120 -8.23 13.59 -1.25
CA GLY A 120 -6.93 13.87 -0.64
C GLY A 120 -6.62 13.05 0.61
N THR A 121 -7.32 11.94 0.84
CA THR A 121 -6.99 11.03 1.97
C THR A 121 -5.65 10.36 1.68
N ALA A 122 -4.60 10.74 2.42
CA ALA A 122 -3.24 10.21 2.24
C ALA A 122 -2.92 8.99 3.12
N SER A 123 -3.68 8.77 4.19
CA SER A 123 -3.46 7.70 5.14
C SER A 123 -4.73 7.38 5.94
N VAL A 124 -4.83 6.17 6.49
CA VAL A 124 -5.90 5.79 7.42
C VAL A 124 -5.31 5.39 8.79
N PRO A 125 -5.95 5.76 9.90
CA PRO A 125 -5.53 5.35 11.23
C PRO A 125 -5.68 3.84 11.43
N TYR A 126 -4.75 3.25 12.17
CA TYR A 126 -4.83 1.88 12.64
C TYR A 126 -4.61 1.81 14.14
N LYS A 127 -5.09 0.71 14.73
CA LYS A 127 -4.73 0.23 16.05
C LYS A 127 -4.47 -1.26 15.98
N ILE A 128 -3.30 -1.70 16.45
CA ILE A 128 -2.99 -3.12 16.60
C ILE A 128 -2.86 -3.43 18.10
N SER A 129 -3.53 -4.47 18.56
CA SER A 129 -3.47 -4.94 19.94
C SER A 129 -3.37 -6.44 19.98
N GLY A 130 -2.77 -7.00 21.04
CA GLY A 130 -2.54 -8.43 21.10
C GLY A 130 -1.71 -8.85 22.29
N GLN A 131 -1.24 -10.09 22.28
CA GLN A 131 -0.45 -10.66 23.36
C GLN A 131 0.66 -11.54 22.80
N PHE A 132 1.87 -11.40 23.37
CA PHE A 132 2.93 -12.41 23.26
C PHE A 132 2.80 -13.39 24.41
N LYS A 133 2.67 -14.68 24.09
CA LYS A 133 2.59 -15.82 25.02
C LYS A 133 3.92 -16.56 24.97
N LEU A 134 4.75 -16.37 25.99
CA LEU A 134 6.09 -16.95 26.06
C LEU A 134 6.08 -18.12 27.04
N ASN A 135 6.05 -19.36 26.54
CA ASN A 135 6.03 -20.55 27.39
C ASN A 135 7.47 -20.91 27.80
N PHE A 136 7.98 -20.24 28.84
CA PHE A 136 9.32 -20.48 29.38
C PHE A 136 9.31 -21.60 30.42
N ILE A 137 9.65 -22.83 30.01
CA ILE A 137 9.72 -24.02 30.87
C ILE A 137 8.44 -24.18 31.73
N ALA A 138 8.47 -23.81 33.02
CA ALA A 138 7.37 -23.91 33.97
C ALA A 138 6.70 -22.56 34.28
N PHE A 139 7.16 -21.48 33.65
CA PHE A 139 6.73 -20.10 33.90
C PHE A 139 6.24 -19.46 32.59
N PRO A 140 4.93 -19.48 32.32
CA PRO A 140 4.39 -18.78 31.16
C PRO A 140 4.38 -17.26 31.41
N PHE A 141 4.83 -16.48 30.43
CA PHE A 141 4.68 -15.03 30.42
C PHE A 141 3.69 -14.61 29.35
N THR A 142 2.66 -13.88 29.76
CA THR A 142 1.76 -13.18 28.83
C THR A 142 2.05 -11.69 28.87
N ILE A 143 2.38 -11.13 27.71
CA ILE A 143 2.76 -9.73 27.57
C ILE A 143 1.80 -9.07 26.58
N PRO A 144 0.82 -8.28 27.05
CA PRO A 144 -0.06 -7.55 26.16
C PRO A 144 0.71 -6.43 25.46
N PHE A 145 0.31 -6.10 24.25
CA PHE A 145 0.82 -4.95 23.51
C PHE A 145 -0.33 -4.19 22.85
N THR A 146 -0.09 -2.92 22.59
CA THR A 146 -0.93 -2.06 21.76
C THR A 146 -0.05 -1.05 21.05
N ALA A 147 -0.37 -0.74 19.80
CA ALA A 147 0.27 0.31 19.03
C ALA A 147 -0.76 0.97 18.11
N GLU A 148 -0.64 2.27 17.93
CA GLU A 148 -1.52 3.08 17.11
C GLU A 148 -0.66 3.89 16.14
N GLY A 149 -1.23 4.23 14.98
CA GLY A 149 -0.54 4.98 13.96
C GLY A 149 -1.41 5.19 12.73
N SER A 150 -0.77 5.44 11.59
CA SER A 150 -1.46 5.52 10.31
C SER A 150 -0.74 4.72 9.24
N ILE A 151 -1.50 4.08 8.36
CA ILE A 151 -0.98 3.40 7.18
C ILE A 151 -1.21 4.31 5.95
N PRO A 152 -0.21 4.48 5.09
CA PRO A 152 -0.34 5.30 3.89
C PRO A 152 -1.28 4.64 2.87
N LEU A 153 -1.94 5.48 2.08
CA LEU A 153 -2.70 5.08 0.91
C LEU A 153 -1.93 5.44 -0.38
N PRO A 154 -2.17 4.71 -1.49
CA PRO A 154 -1.60 5.07 -2.78
C PRO A 154 -2.23 6.38 -3.28
N LYS A 155 -1.51 7.07 -4.15
CA LYS A 155 -1.97 8.29 -4.81
C LYS A 155 -2.54 7.97 -6.18
N LEU A 156 -3.65 8.61 -6.54
CA LEU A 156 -4.13 8.55 -7.92
C LEU A 156 -3.10 9.19 -8.86
N PRO A 157 -2.90 8.64 -10.07
CA PRO A 157 -2.02 9.26 -11.05
C PRO A 157 -2.58 10.62 -11.47
N GLY A 158 -1.69 11.62 -11.58
CA GLY A 158 -2.06 12.94 -12.06
C GLY A 158 -2.17 12.92 -13.58
N ILE A 159 -3.35 13.21 -14.13
CA ILE A 159 -3.64 13.21 -15.56
C ILE A 159 -3.88 14.66 -16.01
N SER A 160 -3.18 15.10 -17.05
CA SER A 160 -3.39 16.40 -17.67
C SER A 160 -3.31 16.33 -19.19
N LEU A 161 -3.89 17.33 -19.85
CA LEU A 161 -3.71 17.54 -21.29
C LEU A 161 -2.55 18.52 -21.49
N ASP A 162 -1.51 18.07 -22.17
CA ASP A 162 -0.34 18.87 -22.49
C ASP A 162 -0.58 19.70 -23.75
N SER A 163 -1.13 19.08 -24.81
CA SER A 163 -1.53 19.80 -26.01
C SER A 163 -2.65 19.10 -26.77
N VAL A 164 -3.49 19.90 -27.41
CA VAL A 164 -4.47 19.47 -28.41
C VAL A 164 -4.17 20.25 -29.68
N LYS A 165 -3.70 19.54 -30.71
CA LYS A 165 -3.28 20.13 -31.99
C LYS A 165 -4.12 19.55 -33.12
N MET A 166 -4.30 20.34 -34.17
CA MET A 166 -4.93 19.87 -35.39
C MET A 166 -3.95 19.03 -36.21
N GLY A 167 -4.39 17.86 -36.65
CA GLY A 167 -3.68 16.99 -37.59
C GLY A 167 -4.15 17.25 -39.02
N SER A 168 -4.51 16.19 -39.73
CA SER A 168 -5.09 16.28 -41.08
C SER A 168 -6.53 16.82 -41.06
N ILE A 169 -6.88 17.60 -42.08
CA ILE A 169 -8.25 18.07 -42.36
C ILE A 169 -8.67 17.55 -43.73
N GLY A 170 -9.81 16.87 -43.77
CA GLY A 170 -10.48 16.45 -45.00
C GLY A 170 -11.98 16.74 -44.95
N MET A 171 -12.68 16.46 -46.06
CA MET A 171 -14.13 16.63 -46.14
C MET A 171 -14.89 15.65 -45.22
N THR A 172 -14.33 14.47 -44.99
CA THR A 172 -15.00 13.37 -44.25
C THR A 172 -14.28 12.98 -42.97
N ASP A 173 -13.06 13.48 -42.73
CA ASP A 173 -12.27 13.18 -41.55
C ASP A 173 -11.46 14.41 -41.12
N VAL A 174 -11.49 14.71 -39.82
CA VAL A 174 -10.60 15.67 -39.18
C VAL A 174 -9.89 14.97 -38.05
N GLN A 175 -8.56 15.02 -38.07
CA GLN A 175 -7.72 14.43 -37.05
C GLN A 175 -7.33 15.47 -36.00
N LEU A 176 -7.52 15.15 -34.73
CA LEU A 176 -6.94 15.89 -33.61
C LEU A 176 -5.87 15.05 -32.92
N ASN A 177 -4.69 15.62 -32.77
CA ASN A 177 -3.56 15.01 -32.09
C ASN A 177 -3.52 15.52 -30.65
N ILE A 178 -3.73 14.61 -29.71
CA ILE A 178 -3.79 14.90 -28.28
C ILE A 178 -2.56 14.30 -27.60
N ASN A 179 -1.83 15.14 -26.88
CA ASN A 179 -0.80 14.70 -25.95
C ASN A 179 -1.35 14.82 -24.53
N MET A 180 -1.56 13.68 -23.88
CA MET A 180 -1.83 13.61 -22.45
C MET A 180 -0.53 13.41 -21.71
N LYS A 181 -0.40 14.04 -20.54
CA LYS A 181 0.66 13.76 -19.58
C LYS A 181 0.06 13.04 -18.40
N VAL A 182 0.63 11.91 -18.05
CA VAL A 182 0.29 11.15 -16.85
C VAL A 182 1.49 11.11 -15.94
N SER A 183 1.28 11.39 -14.66
CA SER A 183 2.31 11.44 -13.63
C SER A 183 1.98 10.44 -12.52
N ASN A 184 3.00 9.78 -12.00
CA ASN A 184 2.88 8.79 -10.94
C ASN A 184 3.72 9.25 -9.75
N GLU A 185 3.07 9.61 -8.65
CA GLU A 185 3.75 9.97 -7.40
C GLU A 185 4.03 8.78 -6.49
N ASN A 186 3.55 7.58 -6.83
CA ASN A 186 3.81 6.37 -6.07
C ASN A 186 5.21 5.82 -6.36
N GLU A 187 5.71 4.94 -5.50
CA GLU A 187 7.00 4.25 -5.73
C GLU A 187 6.87 3.03 -6.65
N PHE A 188 5.67 2.48 -6.78
CA PHE A 188 5.38 1.35 -7.65
C PHE A 188 4.96 1.81 -9.06
N PRO A 189 5.20 1.00 -10.10
CA PRO A 189 4.76 1.28 -11.45
C PRO A 189 3.23 1.17 -11.58
N ILE A 190 2.64 1.98 -12.47
CA ILE A 190 1.21 1.95 -12.77
C ILE A 190 1.03 1.51 -14.22
N PRO A 191 0.39 0.35 -14.48
CA PRO A 191 0.02 -0.03 -15.83
C PRO A 191 -1.12 0.86 -16.34
N ILE A 192 -1.16 1.07 -17.64
CA ILE A 192 -2.23 1.76 -18.37
C ILE A 192 -2.73 0.78 -19.42
N ASN A 193 -3.81 0.08 -19.09
CA ASN A 193 -4.39 -0.97 -19.93
C ASN A 193 -5.38 -0.42 -20.96
N GLU A 194 -6.05 0.67 -20.61
CA GLU A 194 -7.11 1.22 -21.45
C GLU A 194 -7.38 2.68 -21.06
N LEU A 195 -7.63 3.54 -22.05
CA LEU A 195 -8.24 4.85 -21.84
C LEU A 195 -9.60 4.88 -22.52
N ILE A 196 -10.66 5.04 -21.74
CA ILE A 196 -12.01 5.30 -22.24
C ILE A 196 -12.21 6.81 -22.21
N TYR A 197 -12.64 7.40 -23.31
CA TYR A 197 -12.80 8.85 -23.40
C TYR A 197 -14.02 9.28 -24.21
N LYS A 198 -14.48 10.49 -23.89
CA LYS A 198 -15.37 11.32 -24.71
C LYS A 198 -14.73 12.69 -24.82
N PHE A 199 -14.41 13.09 -26.03
CA PHE A 199 -13.89 14.40 -26.36
C PHE A 199 -15.01 15.30 -26.86
N LYS A 200 -15.11 16.49 -26.27
CA LYS A 200 -16.13 17.47 -26.56
C LYS A 200 -15.49 18.78 -27.00
N ILE A 201 -16.18 19.45 -27.90
CA ILE A 201 -15.90 20.84 -28.27
C ILE A 201 -17.17 21.63 -27.98
N GLY A 202 -17.05 22.62 -27.08
CA GLY A 202 -18.22 23.15 -26.39
C GLY A 202 -19.01 22.03 -25.69
N ASN A 203 -20.31 21.92 -25.98
CA ASN A 203 -21.18 20.89 -25.40
C ASN A 203 -21.38 19.65 -26.29
N MET A 204 -20.77 19.62 -27.48
CA MET A 204 -20.96 18.53 -28.44
C MET A 204 -19.86 17.49 -28.30
N ILE A 205 -20.23 16.21 -28.18
CA ILE A 205 -19.28 15.10 -28.25
C ILE A 205 -18.88 14.95 -29.72
N VAL A 206 -17.59 15.17 -30.01
CA VAL A 206 -17.05 15.10 -31.38
C VAL A 206 -16.28 13.81 -31.64
N ALA A 207 -15.81 13.16 -30.57
CA ALA A 207 -15.18 11.85 -30.63
C ALA A 207 -15.38 11.12 -29.29
N SER A 208 -15.45 9.80 -29.34
CA SER A 208 -15.40 8.94 -28.17
C SER A 208 -14.79 7.61 -28.56
N GLY A 209 -14.13 6.96 -27.62
CA GLY A 209 -13.53 5.67 -27.90
C GLY A 209 -12.80 5.09 -26.71
N THR A 210 -12.14 3.99 -27.02
CA THR A 210 -11.34 3.21 -26.11
C THR A 210 -9.99 2.98 -26.76
N THR A 211 -8.90 3.34 -26.09
CA THR A 211 -7.55 3.05 -26.57
C THR A 211 -7.12 1.66 -26.09
N ALA A 212 -6.52 0.87 -26.97
CA ALA A 212 -5.79 -0.33 -26.56
C ALA A 212 -4.36 0.09 -26.20
N SER A 213 -4.16 0.65 -25.01
CA SER A 213 -2.81 0.94 -24.51
C SER A 213 -2.34 -0.23 -23.65
N LYS A 214 -1.17 -0.80 -23.91
CA LYS A 214 -0.51 -1.68 -22.93
C LYS A 214 0.79 -1.03 -22.51
N GLU A 215 0.61 0.09 -21.81
CA GLU A 215 1.69 0.95 -21.38
C GLU A 215 1.88 0.84 -19.87
N GLU A 216 3.04 1.29 -19.40
CA GLU A 216 3.33 1.41 -17.97
C GLU A 216 4.03 2.75 -17.71
N ILE A 217 3.73 3.33 -16.55
CA ILE A 217 4.42 4.49 -15.99
C ILE A 217 5.23 3.99 -14.80
N SER A 218 6.53 4.26 -14.79
CA SER A 218 7.39 3.89 -13.66
C SER A 218 6.97 4.58 -12.36
N GLY A 219 7.38 4.02 -11.22
CA GLY A 219 7.34 4.72 -9.94
C GLY A 219 8.04 6.08 -10.02
N LYS A 220 7.47 7.10 -9.37
CA LYS A 220 7.94 8.50 -9.37
C LYS A 220 8.13 9.08 -10.78
N GLY A 221 7.46 8.51 -11.77
CA GLY A 221 7.67 8.80 -13.19
C GLY A 221 6.59 9.70 -13.79
N GLN A 222 6.83 10.07 -15.05
CA GLN A 222 5.85 10.72 -15.90
C GLN A 222 5.90 10.10 -17.30
N LYS A 223 4.76 10.09 -17.99
CA LYS A 223 4.66 9.57 -19.35
C LYS A 223 3.73 10.43 -20.19
N SER A 224 4.08 10.61 -21.45
CA SER A 224 3.22 11.24 -22.44
C SER A 224 2.51 10.18 -23.26
N ILE A 225 1.18 10.26 -23.35
CA ILE A 225 0.34 9.39 -24.15
C ILE A 225 -0.17 10.19 -25.34
N PHE A 226 0.13 9.71 -26.54
CA PHE A 226 -0.33 10.31 -27.78
C PHE A 226 -1.61 9.62 -28.26
N MET A 227 -2.63 10.39 -28.58
CA MET A 227 -3.87 9.90 -29.19
C MET A 227 -4.18 10.69 -30.45
N ALA A 228 -4.57 9.98 -31.50
CA ALA A 228 -5.13 10.56 -32.71
C ALA A 228 -6.65 10.34 -32.72
N LEU A 229 -7.42 11.41 -32.55
CA LEU A 229 -8.87 11.38 -32.62
C LEU A 229 -9.34 11.67 -34.04
N HIS A 230 -10.16 10.79 -34.59
CA HIS A 230 -10.80 10.97 -35.89
C HIS A 230 -12.24 11.45 -35.69
N ILE A 231 -12.58 12.54 -36.36
CA ILE A 231 -13.86 13.24 -36.23
C ILE A 231 -14.50 13.30 -37.60
N ASN A 232 -15.76 12.88 -37.71
CA ASN A 232 -16.54 13.02 -38.94
C ASN A 232 -17.17 14.42 -39.03
N PRO A 233 -16.67 15.32 -39.91
CA PRO A 233 -17.15 16.70 -39.98
C PRO A 233 -18.62 16.82 -40.38
N MET A 234 -19.15 15.86 -41.13
CA MET A 234 -20.53 15.86 -41.62
C MET A 234 -21.55 15.68 -40.50
N SER A 235 -21.13 15.11 -39.37
CA SER A 235 -21.96 14.97 -38.17
C SER A 235 -21.94 16.22 -37.28
N LEU A 236 -21.12 17.22 -37.60
CA LEU A 236 -20.91 18.42 -36.79
C LEU A 236 -21.57 19.65 -37.42
N GLY A 237 -21.97 20.60 -36.57
CA GLY A 237 -22.45 21.90 -37.03
C GLY A 237 -21.31 22.78 -37.58
N GLN A 238 -21.63 23.67 -38.52
CA GLN A 238 -20.66 24.56 -39.18
C GLN A 238 -19.83 25.39 -38.19
N SER A 239 -20.41 25.80 -37.05
CA SER A 239 -19.70 26.55 -36.01
C SER A 239 -18.57 25.75 -35.35
N ILE A 240 -18.77 24.46 -35.11
CA ILE A 240 -17.75 23.56 -34.54
C ILE A 240 -16.62 23.37 -35.55
N ILE A 241 -16.96 23.13 -36.82
CA ILE A 241 -15.98 22.97 -37.89
C ILE A 241 -15.13 24.23 -38.07
N SER A 242 -15.76 25.40 -38.14
CA SER A 242 -15.04 26.67 -38.22
C SER A 242 -14.15 26.89 -37.00
N GLY A 243 -14.60 26.50 -35.80
CA GLY A 243 -13.80 26.53 -34.58
C GLY A 243 -12.56 25.64 -34.67
N ILE A 244 -12.71 24.38 -35.10
CA ILE A 244 -11.59 23.45 -35.29
C ILE A 244 -10.62 23.99 -36.35
N GLN A 245 -11.11 24.43 -37.50
CA GLN A 245 -10.30 24.99 -38.59
C GLN A 245 -9.53 26.24 -38.18
N SER A 246 -10.10 27.07 -37.30
CA SER A 246 -9.42 28.25 -36.76
C SER A 246 -8.25 27.89 -35.82
N GLY A 247 -8.22 26.64 -35.32
CA GLY A 247 -7.29 26.17 -34.30
C GLY A 247 -7.57 26.73 -32.90
N LEU A 248 -8.70 27.41 -32.71
CA LEU A 248 -9.10 28.05 -31.45
C LEU A 248 -10.49 27.55 -31.04
N PHE A 249 -10.52 26.60 -30.13
CA PHE A 249 -11.74 26.06 -29.58
C PHE A 249 -11.55 25.60 -28.13
N ASP A 250 -12.60 25.78 -27.33
CA ASP A 250 -12.66 25.22 -25.99
C ASP A 250 -13.01 23.73 -26.10
N TYR A 251 -12.29 22.90 -25.35
CA TYR A 251 -12.51 21.47 -25.32
C TYR A 251 -12.73 20.96 -23.89
N ASN A 252 -13.41 19.82 -23.81
CA ASN A 252 -13.57 19.03 -22.60
C ASN A 252 -13.36 17.55 -22.93
N MET A 253 -12.49 16.87 -22.20
CA MET A 253 -12.23 15.44 -22.33
C MET A 253 -12.55 14.76 -21.01
N VAL A 254 -13.57 13.91 -21.02
CA VAL A 254 -14.01 13.14 -19.86
C VAL A 254 -13.80 11.66 -20.12
N GLY A 255 -13.44 10.91 -19.09
CA GLY A 255 -13.13 9.50 -19.30
C GLY A 255 -12.64 8.78 -18.05
N GLY A 256 -12.06 7.61 -18.28
CA GLY A 256 -11.43 6.80 -17.25
C GLY A 256 -10.20 6.10 -17.77
N MET A 257 -9.17 6.04 -16.93
CA MET A 257 -7.93 5.30 -17.18
C MET A 257 -7.96 3.99 -16.39
N ASN A 258 -7.88 2.86 -17.11
CA ASN A 258 -7.82 1.55 -16.52
C ASN A 258 -6.38 1.19 -16.15
N THR A 259 -6.15 0.99 -14.86
CA THR A 259 -4.85 0.62 -14.28
C THR A 259 -4.76 -0.87 -13.93
N GLY A 260 -5.66 -1.70 -14.45
CA GLY A 260 -5.84 -3.11 -14.08
C GLY A 260 -6.60 -3.28 -12.77
N GLU A 261 -6.21 -2.51 -11.76
CA GLU A 261 -6.78 -2.58 -10.41
C GLU A 261 -7.88 -1.52 -10.19
N LEU A 262 -7.73 -0.33 -10.81
CA LEU A 262 -8.71 0.76 -10.71
C LEU A 262 -9.03 1.40 -12.05
N GLN A 263 -10.24 1.93 -12.16
CA GLN A 263 -10.64 2.87 -13.20
C GLN A 263 -10.57 4.29 -12.66
N VAL A 264 -9.50 5.01 -12.99
CA VAL A 264 -9.24 6.38 -12.51
C VAL A 264 -10.00 7.37 -13.39
N PRO A 265 -11.03 8.08 -12.88
CA PRO A 265 -11.78 9.04 -13.68
C PRO A 265 -10.94 10.29 -13.96
N PHE A 266 -11.17 10.93 -15.10
CA PHE A 266 -10.62 12.25 -15.41
C PHE A 266 -11.66 13.14 -16.10
N ASP A 267 -11.57 14.44 -15.84
CA ASP A 267 -12.34 15.50 -16.49
C ASP A 267 -11.38 16.68 -16.76
N LEU A 268 -10.97 16.81 -18.02
CA LEU A 268 -9.89 17.70 -18.44
C LEU A 268 -10.45 18.73 -19.42
N SER A 269 -10.35 20.00 -19.08
CA SER A 269 -10.83 21.10 -19.92
C SER A 269 -9.69 22.05 -20.27
N GLY A 270 -9.79 22.70 -21.43
CA GLY A 270 -8.78 23.65 -21.88
C GLY A 270 -9.15 24.31 -23.19
N LYS A 271 -8.18 25.06 -23.75
CA LYS A 271 -8.29 25.71 -25.05
C LYS A 271 -7.26 25.11 -25.99
N SER A 272 -7.65 24.82 -27.22
CA SER A 272 -6.70 24.37 -28.23
C SER A 272 -5.69 25.45 -28.58
N VAL A 273 -4.54 25.01 -29.06
CA VAL A 273 -3.47 25.86 -29.57
C VAL A 273 -3.21 25.47 -31.03
N LYS A 274 -2.86 26.46 -31.85
CA LYS A 274 -2.50 26.25 -33.26
C LYS A 274 -1.30 25.33 -33.42
#